data_AF-A0A060ZK85-F1
#
_entry.id   AF-A0A060ZK85-F1
#
_cell.length_a   1.000
_cell.length_b   1.000
_cell.length_c   1.000
_cell.angle_alpha   90.00
_cell.angle_beta   90.00
_cell.angle_gamma   90.00
#
_symmetry.space_group_name_H-M   'P 1'
#
loop_
_entity.id
_entity.type
_entity.pdbx_description
1 polymer ?
#
loop_
_entity_poly.entity_id
_entity_poly.type
_entity_poly.pdbx_seq_one_letter_code
_entity_poly.pdbx_strand_id
1 'polypeptide(L)'
;MYAMGLWDPRSQELILVRDRMGIKPLYYFPTHHGVIFGSEPKAILRHPAVPSQVSADGLREVLDMVKTPEHAVYSGMYEIRPGYLLRVNRSGLTKHRYWALEARPHVDELNTTVETVRDLLADTVQRQMVSDVPLATLLSGGIDSSAVTALAVDTVEPGTLRSFSVDFSKTLDAFEPDAVRGAADAPFARELAQHVHSNHTEIMLDSRELLDPAVRSAVLAATDLPPAYWGDMWPSLYLLFREVRKHCTVALSGEAADELFGGYRWFHNPRAVGADTFPWLTSGSSRYFGGLRLLDASLLEKLDIPGYRAARYREALAEVPTLPGESGIERRMREITYLNLTRFVQTLLDRKDRMSMAVGLEVRVPFCDHRLVEYVFNVPWSMKSFDRREKSLLRAAVGDLLPSSILTRAKTPYPTTQDPDYELGLRKEMQGILADQDAPVRPLLDTEKVRTALARPKEAVSRSYSRGSLELAVWLNRWLTEYDVSLTI
;
A
#
# COMPACT_ATOMS: atom_id res chain seq x y z
N MET A 1 8.71 13.72 -3.51
CA MET A 1 8.00 12.75 -4.36
C MET A 1 7.77 13.40 -5.71
N TYR A 2 7.91 12.66 -6.82
CA TYR A 2 7.70 13.19 -8.17
C TYR A 2 7.61 12.06 -9.20
N ALA A 3 6.84 12.35 -10.25
CA ALA A 3 6.88 11.66 -11.53
C ALA A 3 6.85 12.76 -12.60
N MET A 4 7.84 12.81 -13.48
CA MET A 4 7.99 13.92 -14.43
C MET A 4 8.40 13.44 -15.82
N GLY A 5 7.95 14.19 -16.84
CA GLY A 5 8.40 14.04 -18.23
C GLY A 5 9.04 15.34 -18.70
N LEU A 6 10.21 15.24 -19.34
CA LEU A 6 11.01 16.36 -19.83
C LEU A 6 11.30 16.12 -21.31
N TRP A 7 10.85 17.01 -22.18
CA TRP A 7 11.19 16.98 -23.60
C TRP A 7 12.24 18.05 -23.90
N ASP A 8 13.39 17.63 -24.43
CA ASP A 8 14.40 18.55 -24.96
C ASP A 8 14.32 18.59 -26.50
N PRO A 9 13.86 19.70 -27.10
CA PRO A 9 13.77 19.82 -28.56
C PRO A 9 15.13 19.91 -29.26
N ARG A 10 16.21 20.23 -28.54
CA ARG A 10 17.56 20.37 -29.12
C ARG A 10 18.18 19.01 -29.40
N SER A 11 18.06 18.10 -28.43
CA SER A 11 18.50 16.71 -28.55
C SER A 11 17.42 15.76 -29.06
N GLN A 12 16.17 16.23 -29.16
CA GLN A 12 14.98 15.45 -29.53
C GLN A 12 14.81 14.22 -28.63
N GLU A 13 14.86 14.47 -27.33
CA GLU A 13 14.85 13.45 -26.29
C GLU A 13 13.73 13.68 -25.28
N LEU A 14 13.01 12.60 -24.96
CA LEU A 14 12.09 12.55 -23.83
C LEU A 14 12.76 11.81 -22.67
N ILE A 15 12.80 12.44 -21.51
CA ILE A 15 13.21 11.83 -20.24
C ILE A 15 11.99 11.71 -19.33
N LEU A 16 11.66 10.49 -18.95
CA LEU A 16 10.66 10.21 -17.92
C LEU A 16 11.37 9.80 -16.63
N VAL A 17 11.07 10.44 -15.51
CA VAL A 17 11.74 10.18 -14.23
C VAL A 17 10.71 9.88 -13.15
N ARG A 18 10.95 8.81 -12.38
CA ARG A 18 10.16 8.47 -11.19
C ARG A 18 11.00 8.61 -9.94
N ASP A 19 10.43 9.10 -8.85
CA ASP A 19 11.14 9.27 -7.57
C ASP A 19 11.69 7.97 -6.99
N ARG A 20 12.62 8.12 -6.04
CA ARG A 20 13.42 7.04 -5.43
C ARG A 20 12.58 5.92 -4.83
N MET A 21 11.50 6.29 -4.15
CA MET A 21 10.61 5.36 -3.46
C MET A 21 9.35 5.02 -4.26
N GLY A 22 9.19 5.56 -5.47
CA GLY A 22 8.05 5.27 -6.33
C GLY A 22 6.74 5.85 -5.82
N ILE A 23 6.78 6.90 -5.00
CA ILE A 23 5.60 7.47 -4.34
C ILE A 23 4.57 7.95 -5.36
N LYS A 24 5.03 8.56 -6.45
CA LYS A 24 4.16 8.91 -7.58
C LYS A 24 4.29 7.87 -8.70
N PRO A 25 3.17 7.38 -9.25
CA PRO A 25 3.19 6.40 -10.34
C PRO A 25 3.54 7.05 -11.69
N LEU A 26 4.15 6.26 -12.57
CA LEU A 26 4.44 6.66 -13.95
C LEU A 26 4.54 5.43 -14.83
N TYR A 27 3.66 5.33 -15.82
CA TYR A 27 3.57 4.20 -16.75
C TYR A 27 3.96 4.65 -18.16
N TYR A 28 4.40 3.70 -18.96
CA TYR A 28 4.66 3.89 -20.37
C TYR A 28 4.31 2.64 -21.19
N PHE A 29 4.03 2.84 -22.47
CA PHE A 29 3.80 1.82 -23.47
C PHE A 29 4.66 2.14 -24.70
N PRO A 30 5.65 1.29 -25.04
CA PRO A 30 6.45 1.45 -26.24
C PRO A 30 5.58 1.31 -27.50
N THR A 31 5.84 2.15 -28.49
CA THR A 31 5.23 2.09 -29.83
C THR A 31 6.33 2.04 -30.88
N HIS A 32 5.96 1.76 -32.14
CA HIS A 32 6.91 1.75 -33.25
C HIS A 32 7.67 3.10 -33.43
N HIS A 33 7.07 4.23 -33.00
CA HIS A 33 7.61 5.57 -33.21
C HIS A 33 8.03 6.29 -31.92
N GLY A 34 7.95 5.66 -30.76
CA GLY A 34 8.23 6.32 -29.48
C GLY A 34 7.51 5.66 -28.31
N VAL A 35 6.93 6.46 -27.41
CA VAL A 35 6.22 5.98 -26.22
C VAL A 35 4.94 6.75 -25.99
N ILE A 36 3.92 6.07 -25.45
CA ILE A 36 2.76 6.69 -24.80
C ILE A 36 3.02 6.57 -23.30
N PHE A 37 2.82 7.64 -22.53
CA PHE A 37 3.07 7.61 -21.09
C PHE A 37 2.02 8.43 -20.33
N GLY A 38 1.86 8.11 -19.06
CA GLY A 38 0.94 8.80 -18.17
C GLY A 38 1.13 8.33 -16.73
N SER A 39 0.62 9.11 -15.78
CA SER A 39 0.68 8.73 -14.36
C SER A 39 -0.08 7.43 -14.06
N GLU A 40 -1.10 7.11 -14.85
CA GLU A 40 -2.04 6.03 -14.59
C GLU A 40 -2.35 5.23 -15.87
N PRO A 41 -2.62 3.90 -15.78
CA PRO A 41 -2.95 3.07 -16.93
C PRO A 41 -4.08 3.62 -17.80
N LYS A 42 -5.15 4.19 -17.22
CA LYS A 42 -6.25 4.79 -18.00
C LYS A 42 -5.78 5.78 -19.06
N ALA A 43 -4.77 6.59 -18.77
CA ALA A 43 -4.28 7.60 -19.70
C ALA A 43 -3.70 6.96 -20.97
N ILE A 44 -3.06 5.81 -20.81
CA ILE A 44 -2.43 5.04 -21.89
C ILE A 44 -3.49 4.21 -22.64
N LEU A 45 -4.41 3.58 -21.92
CA LEU A 45 -5.48 2.74 -22.48
C LEU A 45 -6.47 3.53 -23.37
N ARG A 46 -6.54 4.86 -23.24
CA ARG A 46 -7.33 5.70 -24.15
C ARG A 46 -6.75 5.78 -25.56
N HIS A 47 -5.50 5.39 -25.77
CA HIS A 47 -4.87 5.44 -27.08
C HIS A 47 -5.26 4.20 -27.92
N PRO A 48 -5.76 4.35 -29.15
CA PRO A 48 -6.29 3.23 -29.96
C PRO A 48 -5.29 2.09 -30.25
N ALA A 49 -3.99 2.38 -30.22
CA ALA A 49 -2.94 1.39 -30.42
C ALA A 49 -2.62 0.54 -29.18
N VAL A 50 -3.22 0.84 -28.03
CA VAL A 50 -2.96 0.14 -26.77
C VAL A 50 -4.13 -0.81 -26.48
N PRO A 51 -3.92 -2.13 -26.54
CA PRO A 51 -4.97 -3.08 -26.23
C PRO A 51 -5.23 -3.17 -24.73
N SER A 52 -6.51 -3.34 -24.36
CA SER A 52 -6.89 -3.77 -23.01
C SER A 52 -6.72 -5.28 -22.89
N GLN A 53 -5.47 -5.75 -22.94
CA GLN A 53 -5.11 -7.17 -22.87
C GLN A 53 -4.29 -7.45 -21.62
N VAL A 54 -4.57 -8.57 -20.96
CA VAL A 54 -3.84 -9.03 -19.77
C VAL A 54 -3.40 -10.47 -19.97
N SER A 55 -2.09 -10.70 -19.82
CA SER A 55 -1.48 -12.02 -19.91
C SER A 55 -1.62 -12.78 -18.58
N ALA A 56 -1.29 -14.08 -18.59
CA ALA A 56 -1.15 -14.87 -17.36
C ALA A 56 -0.25 -14.18 -16.30
N ASP A 57 0.85 -13.54 -16.70
CA ASP A 57 1.72 -12.77 -15.77
C ASP A 57 1.02 -11.54 -15.19
N GLY A 58 0.27 -10.79 -16.01
CA GLY A 58 -0.53 -9.68 -15.50
C GLY A 58 -1.59 -10.15 -14.50
N LEU A 59 -2.23 -11.29 -14.75
CA LEU A 59 -3.21 -11.86 -13.83
C LEU A 59 -2.56 -12.39 -12.54
N ARG A 60 -1.34 -12.95 -12.60
CA ARG A 60 -0.56 -13.35 -11.41
C ARG A 60 -0.24 -12.15 -10.53
N GLU A 61 0.17 -11.01 -11.10
CA GLU A 61 0.44 -9.76 -10.36
C GLU A 61 -0.83 -9.13 -9.76
N VAL A 62 -1.98 -9.33 -10.39
CA VAL A 62 -3.28 -8.93 -9.81
C VAL A 62 -3.63 -9.83 -8.61
N LEU A 63 -3.50 -11.15 -8.79
CA LEU A 63 -4.00 -12.14 -7.83
C LEU A 63 -3.05 -12.42 -6.66
N ASP A 64 -1.79 -12.03 -6.77
CA ASP A 64 -0.78 -12.24 -5.75
C ASP A 64 -0.04 -10.94 -5.42
N MET A 65 0.23 -10.71 -4.14
CA MET A 65 0.76 -9.43 -3.66
C MET A 65 2.30 -9.39 -3.79
N VAL A 66 2.82 -9.70 -4.98
CA VAL A 66 4.26 -9.72 -5.29
C VAL A 66 4.77 -8.32 -5.66
N LYS A 67 4.01 -7.59 -6.51
CA LYS A 67 4.32 -6.23 -6.99
C LYS A 67 5.73 -6.13 -7.57
N THR A 68 5.93 -6.81 -8.69
CA THR A 68 7.22 -6.81 -9.39
C THR A 68 7.53 -5.42 -9.97
N PRO A 69 8.70 -4.81 -9.66
CA PRO A 69 9.08 -3.53 -10.24
C PRO A 69 9.15 -3.59 -11.76
N GLU A 70 8.76 -2.49 -12.40
CA GLU A 70 8.62 -2.34 -13.87
C GLU A 70 7.47 -3.10 -14.53
N HIS A 71 6.86 -4.06 -13.85
CA HIS A 71 5.77 -4.83 -14.39
C HIS A 71 4.44 -4.07 -14.27
N ALA A 72 3.73 -3.89 -15.38
CA ALA A 72 2.33 -3.45 -15.37
C ALA A 72 1.41 -4.65 -15.67
N VAL A 73 0.13 -4.54 -15.32
CA VAL A 73 -0.84 -5.63 -15.51
C VAL A 73 -1.23 -5.79 -16.99
N TYR A 74 -1.37 -4.66 -17.70
CA TYR A 74 -1.72 -4.66 -19.12
C TYR A 74 -0.50 -5.04 -19.99
N SER A 75 -0.70 -5.96 -20.93
CA SER A 75 0.35 -6.48 -21.80
C SER A 75 1.01 -5.39 -22.64
N GLY A 76 2.35 -5.35 -22.64
CA GLY A 76 3.15 -4.35 -23.34
C GLY A 76 3.25 -2.99 -22.63
N MET A 77 2.49 -2.78 -21.55
CA MET A 77 2.64 -1.63 -20.68
C MET A 77 3.69 -1.93 -19.60
N TYR A 78 4.38 -0.89 -19.16
CA TYR A 78 5.39 -0.97 -18.12
C TYR A 78 5.25 0.17 -17.14
N GLU A 79 5.67 -0.05 -15.90
CA GLU A 79 5.81 0.98 -14.90
C GLU A 79 7.27 1.46 -14.88
N ILE A 80 7.56 2.74 -14.68
CA ILE A 80 8.94 3.18 -14.47
C ILE A 80 9.37 2.72 -13.08
N ARG A 81 10.53 2.05 -12.99
CA ARG A 81 11.07 1.58 -11.72
C ARG A 81 11.36 2.76 -10.77
N PRO A 82 11.06 2.65 -9.47
CA PRO A 82 11.51 3.62 -8.47
C PRO A 82 13.03 3.85 -8.55
N GLY A 83 13.47 5.12 -8.54
CA GLY A 83 14.89 5.48 -8.65
C GLY A 83 15.49 5.36 -10.06
N TYR A 84 14.66 5.23 -11.10
CA TYR A 84 15.08 5.16 -12.50
C TYR A 84 14.52 6.32 -13.32
N LEU A 85 15.22 6.59 -14.42
CA LEU A 85 14.72 7.36 -15.54
C LEU A 85 14.71 6.53 -16.82
N LEU A 86 13.78 6.87 -17.71
CA LEU A 86 13.62 6.33 -19.04
C LEU A 86 13.98 7.43 -20.05
N ARG A 87 15.00 7.19 -20.85
CA ARG A 87 15.41 8.07 -21.96
C ARG A 87 14.89 7.50 -23.27
N VAL A 88 14.16 8.30 -24.03
CA VAL A 88 13.60 7.94 -25.34
C VAL A 88 14.08 8.95 -26.38
N ASN A 89 14.75 8.45 -27.42
CA ASN A 89 15.20 9.26 -28.55
C ASN A 89 15.09 8.45 -29.86
N ARG A 90 15.62 8.99 -30.96
CA ARG A 90 15.58 8.31 -32.28
C ARG A 90 16.30 6.96 -32.33
N SER A 91 17.24 6.71 -31.42
CA SER A 91 17.96 5.44 -31.31
C SER A 91 17.22 4.39 -30.47
N GLY A 92 16.10 4.78 -29.83
CA GLY A 92 15.26 3.90 -29.05
C GLY A 92 15.15 4.33 -27.58
N LEU A 93 14.95 3.34 -26.72
CA LEU A 93 14.66 3.51 -25.30
C LEU A 93 15.80 2.94 -24.46
N THR A 94 16.25 3.72 -23.47
CA THR A 94 17.28 3.32 -22.50
C THR A 94 16.83 3.62 -21.08
N LYS A 95 17.19 2.75 -20.14
CA LYS A 95 16.88 2.89 -18.72
C LYS A 95 18.16 3.26 -17.98
N HIS A 96 18.07 4.22 -17.07
CA HIS A 96 19.20 4.60 -16.22
C HIS A 96 18.75 4.65 -14.75
N ARG A 97 19.47 3.92 -13.90
CA ARG A 97 19.26 3.94 -12.45
C ARG A 97 20.06 5.09 -11.86
N TYR A 98 19.37 6.07 -11.29
CA TYR A 98 20.02 7.20 -10.60
C TYR A 98 20.03 7.02 -9.07
N TRP A 99 19.27 6.06 -8.54
CA TRP A 99 19.24 5.76 -7.12
C TRP A 99 19.02 4.27 -6.85
N ALA A 100 19.65 3.76 -5.80
CA ALA A 100 19.45 2.43 -5.26
C ALA A 100 19.73 2.44 -3.76
N LEU A 101 19.13 1.50 -3.02
CA LEU A 101 19.58 1.19 -1.68
C LEU A 101 20.98 0.55 -1.75
N GLU A 102 21.89 1.05 -0.92
CA GLU A 102 23.25 0.55 -0.81
C GLU A 102 23.50 0.05 0.61
N ALA A 103 24.21 -1.07 0.71
CA ALA A 103 24.66 -1.59 1.99
C ALA A 103 25.96 -0.89 2.38
N ARG A 104 25.93 -0.21 3.52
CA ARG A 104 27.05 0.55 4.08
C ARG A 104 27.22 0.19 5.56
N PRO A 105 28.46 0.21 6.09
CA PRO A 105 28.66 0.05 7.53
C PRO A 105 27.93 1.15 8.31
N HIS A 106 27.22 0.76 9.37
CA HIS A 106 26.66 1.67 10.34
C HIS A 106 27.67 1.87 11.47
N VAL A 107 28.06 3.12 11.71
CA VAL A 107 29.16 3.47 12.63
C VAL A 107 28.69 4.16 13.91
N ASP A 108 27.43 4.58 13.96
CA ASP A 108 26.88 5.31 15.09
C ASP A 108 26.46 4.36 16.21
N GLU A 109 26.73 4.75 17.45
CA GLU A 109 26.21 4.08 18.65
C GLU A 109 24.69 4.24 18.76
N LEU A 110 24.05 3.45 19.62
CA LEU A 110 22.58 3.43 19.72
C LEU A 110 21.97 4.82 20.00
N ASN A 111 22.52 5.59 20.95
CA ASN A 111 21.97 6.91 21.29
C ASN A 111 22.10 7.91 20.13
N THR A 112 23.26 7.97 19.49
CA THR A 112 23.47 8.78 18.27
C THR A 112 22.55 8.31 17.15
N THR A 113 22.29 7.01 17.04
CA THR A 113 21.35 6.47 16.06
C THR A 113 19.92 6.96 16.31
N VAL A 114 19.50 6.98 17.58
CA VAL A 114 18.20 7.50 18.00
C VAL A 114 18.07 8.99 17.68
N GLU A 115 19.09 9.80 18.01
CA GLU A 115 19.15 11.24 17.72
C GLU A 115 19.12 11.53 16.22
N THR A 116 19.94 10.85 15.42
CA THR A 116 19.96 11.04 13.96
C THR A 116 18.62 10.66 13.32
N VAL A 117 17.95 9.59 13.77
CA VAL A 117 16.61 9.24 13.29
C VAL A 117 15.60 10.33 13.63
N ARG A 118 15.65 10.84 14.86
CA ARG A 118 14.82 11.97 15.31
C ARG A 118 15.01 13.18 14.39
N ASP A 119 16.24 13.59 14.15
CA ASP A 119 16.56 14.80 13.38
C ASP A 119 16.14 14.66 11.92
N LEU A 120 16.44 13.52 11.28
CA LEU A 120 16.04 13.26 9.90
C LEU A 120 14.52 13.24 9.73
N LEU A 121 13.78 12.67 10.69
CA LEU A 121 12.33 12.63 10.66
C LEU A 121 11.74 14.03 10.90
N ALA A 122 12.25 14.77 11.88
CA ALA A 122 11.80 16.14 12.19
C ALA A 122 12.01 17.09 11.00
N ASP A 123 13.22 17.11 10.43
CA ASP A 123 13.53 17.91 9.22
C ASP A 123 12.63 17.53 8.06
N THR A 124 12.37 16.23 7.87
CA THR A 124 11.51 15.76 6.80
C THR A 124 10.06 16.20 6.99
N VAL A 125 9.51 16.07 8.20
CA VAL A 125 8.16 16.55 8.51
C VAL A 125 8.08 18.05 8.27
N GLN A 126 9.04 18.83 8.77
CA GLN A 126 9.11 20.29 8.56
C GLN A 126 9.10 20.66 7.08
N ARG A 127 9.93 20.03 6.24
CA ARG A 127 9.94 20.29 4.78
C ARG A 127 8.63 19.87 4.11
N GLN A 128 7.95 18.84 4.61
CA GLN A 128 6.68 18.37 4.08
C GLN A 128 5.47 19.13 4.63
N MET A 129 5.63 20.00 5.64
CA MET A 129 4.59 20.91 6.13
C MET A 129 4.47 22.19 5.30
N VAL A 130 5.47 22.52 4.48
CA VAL A 130 5.45 23.69 3.58
C VAL A 130 4.31 23.57 2.56
N SER A 131 3.30 24.44 2.64
CA SER A 131 2.11 24.43 1.79
C SER A 131 1.43 25.79 1.78
N ASP A 132 1.07 26.30 0.60
CA ASP A 132 0.27 27.53 0.45
C ASP A 132 -1.25 27.28 0.60
N VAL A 133 -1.63 26.01 0.78
CA VAL A 133 -3.01 25.56 0.94
C VAL A 133 -3.20 24.82 2.26
N PRO A 134 -4.44 24.75 2.80
CA PRO A 134 -4.69 24.05 4.06
C PRO A 134 -4.19 22.60 4.03
N LEU A 135 -3.57 22.19 5.13
CA LEU A 135 -2.92 20.91 5.33
C LEU A 135 -3.41 20.25 6.62
N ALA A 136 -3.37 18.92 6.67
CA ALA A 136 -3.68 18.13 7.85
C ALA A 136 -2.72 16.95 8.08
N THR A 137 -2.89 16.24 9.19
CA THR A 137 -2.28 14.91 9.39
C THR A 137 -3.35 13.83 9.46
N LEU A 138 -3.02 12.63 9.00
CA LEU A 138 -3.82 11.43 9.22
C LEU A 138 -3.34 10.78 10.52
N LEU A 139 -4.23 10.68 11.50
CA LEU A 139 -3.94 10.26 12.87
C LEU A 139 -4.73 9.00 13.24
N SER A 140 -4.06 7.85 13.29
CA SER A 140 -4.66 6.57 13.68
C SER A 140 -4.43 6.19 15.15
N GLY A 141 -3.73 7.05 15.91
CA GLY A 141 -3.31 6.74 17.28
C GLY A 141 -2.26 5.63 17.40
N GLY A 142 -1.65 5.22 16.27
CA GLY A 142 -0.47 4.36 16.25
C GLY A 142 0.80 5.21 16.22
N ILE A 143 1.92 4.65 16.67
CA ILE A 143 3.18 5.41 16.80
C ILE A 143 3.61 6.16 15.54
N ASP A 144 3.36 5.60 14.36
CA ASP A 144 3.81 6.16 13.07
C ASP A 144 3.13 7.50 12.78
N SER A 145 1.79 7.51 12.80
CA SER A 145 0.99 8.71 12.57
C SER A 145 1.09 9.68 13.74
N SER A 146 1.26 9.17 14.96
CA SER A 146 1.48 9.99 16.14
C SER A 146 2.81 10.74 16.10
N ALA A 147 3.90 10.08 15.70
CA ALA A 147 5.20 10.69 15.52
C ALA A 147 5.15 11.84 14.50
N VAL A 148 4.51 11.61 13.35
CA VAL A 148 4.34 12.63 12.31
C VAL A 148 3.50 13.79 12.82
N THR A 149 2.39 13.52 13.52
CA THR A 149 1.51 14.58 14.04
C THR A 149 2.18 15.42 15.14
N ALA A 150 2.90 14.77 16.06
CA ALA A 150 3.62 15.47 17.12
C ALA A 150 4.76 16.34 16.57
N LEU A 151 5.49 15.87 15.55
CA LEU A 151 6.51 16.70 14.90
C LEU A 151 5.92 17.80 14.02
N ALA A 152 4.73 17.58 13.45
CA ALA A 152 4.07 18.57 12.60
C ALA A 152 3.53 19.76 13.41
N VAL A 153 3.12 19.56 14.67
CA VAL A 153 2.53 20.63 15.48
C VAL A 153 3.50 21.77 15.74
N ASP A 154 4.80 21.45 15.90
CA ASP A 154 5.86 22.44 16.16
C ASP A 154 6.13 23.35 14.95
N THR A 155 5.56 23.04 13.79
CA THR A 155 5.75 23.79 12.54
C THR A 155 4.62 24.76 12.23
N VAL A 156 3.56 24.77 13.03
CA VAL A 156 2.37 25.60 12.84
C VAL A 156 1.97 26.30 14.13
N GLU A 157 1.05 27.27 14.04
CA GLU A 157 0.50 27.91 15.24
C GLU A 157 -0.24 26.88 16.12
N PRO A 158 -0.07 26.92 17.45
CA PRO A 158 -0.76 25.99 18.36
C PRO A 158 -2.27 25.97 18.14
N GLY A 159 -2.88 24.78 18.13
CA GLY A 159 -4.32 24.62 17.90
C GLY A 159 -4.76 24.63 16.43
N THR A 160 -3.88 24.98 15.49
CA THR A 160 -4.27 25.12 14.07
C THR A 160 -4.06 23.87 13.24
N LEU A 161 -3.18 22.95 13.67
CA LEU A 161 -2.96 21.69 12.97
C LEU A 161 -4.25 20.85 12.96
N ARG A 162 -4.80 20.62 11.78
CA ARG A 162 -5.92 19.68 11.61
C ARG A 162 -5.40 18.25 11.61
N SER A 163 -6.11 17.37 12.30
CA SER A 163 -5.82 15.93 12.27
C SER A 163 -7.10 15.12 12.08
N PHE A 164 -7.02 14.02 11.33
CA PHE A 164 -8.17 13.19 10.99
C PHE A 164 -7.93 11.72 11.35
N SER A 165 -8.90 11.10 12.02
CA SER A 165 -8.97 9.64 12.19
C SER A 165 -10.18 9.07 11.45
N VAL A 166 -10.23 7.76 11.28
CA VAL A 166 -11.34 7.06 10.62
C VAL A 166 -11.81 5.89 11.48
N ASP A 167 -13.12 5.70 11.57
CA ASP A 167 -13.75 4.51 12.14
C ASP A 167 -15.10 4.24 11.46
N PHE A 168 -15.80 3.17 11.84
CA PHE A 168 -17.11 2.80 11.30
C PHE A 168 -18.24 3.04 12.32
N SER A 169 -19.36 3.60 11.85
CA SER A 169 -20.47 4.04 12.71
C SER A 169 -21.09 2.91 13.56
N LYS A 170 -21.16 1.69 13.03
CA LYS A 170 -21.70 0.51 13.74
C LYS A 170 -20.69 -0.18 14.68
N THR A 171 -19.44 0.27 14.75
CA THR A 171 -18.38 -0.39 15.52
C THR A 171 -18.30 0.10 16.97
N LEU A 172 -18.94 1.23 17.30
CA LEU A 172 -18.89 1.83 18.64
C LEU A 172 -19.53 0.97 19.74
N ASP A 173 -20.57 0.18 19.41
CA ASP A 173 -21.30 -0.64 20.40
C ASP A 173 -20.94 -2.14 20.37
N ALA A 174 -20.14 -2.59 19.39
CA ALA A 174 -19.94 -4.02 19.10
C ALA A 174 -18.55 -4.40 18.57
N PHE A 175 -17.50 -3.59 18.80
CA PHE A 175 -16.13 -3.94 18.39
C PHE A 175 -15.68 -5.26 19.02
N GLU A 176 -15.40 -6.26 18.18
CA GLU A 176 -14.76 -7.49 18.63
C GLU A 176 -13.27 -7.50 18.24
N PRO A 177 -12.35 -7.65 19.21
CA PRO A 177 -10.95 -7.89 18.92
C PRO A 177 -10.75 -9.13 18.06
N ASP A 178 -9.81 -9.07 17.12
CA ASP A 178 -9.41 -10.21 16.32
C ASP A 178 -7.90 -10.48 16.43
N ALA A 179 -7.43 -11.49 15.70
CA ALA A 179 -6.03 -11.91 15.75
C ALA A 179 -5.03 -10.79 15.41
N VAL A 180 -5.44 -9.69 14.76
CA VAL A 180 -4.60 -8.55 14.37
C VAL A 180 -5.04 -7.24 15.04
N ARG A 181 -6.32 -7.09 15.42
CA ARG A 181 -6.85 -5.90 16.11
C ARG A 181 -7.17 -6.18 17.57
N GLY A 182 -6.35 -5.66 18.47
CA GLY A 182 -6.53 -5.81 19.93
C GLY A 182 -7.40 -4.74 20.59
N ALA A 183 -7.52 -3.55 19.99
CA ALA A 183 -8.25 -2.40 20.54
C ALA A 183 -8.71 -1.44 19.44
N ALA A 184 -9.69 -0.59 19.74
CA ALA A 184 -10.12 0.49 18.86
C ALA A 184 -9.03 1.59 18.75
N ASP A 185 -8.93 2.21 17.56
CA ASP A 185 -7.93 3.25 17.26
C ASP A 185 -8.30 4.60 17.90
N ALA A 186 -9.60 4.94 17.94
CA ALA A 186 -10.11 6.26 18.31
C ALA A 186 -9.63 6.77 19.68
N PRO A 187 -9.59 5.99 20.79
CA PRO A 187 -9.12 6.48 22.08
C PRO A 187 -7.68 7.03 22.03
N PHE A 188 -6.78 6.36 21.30
CA PHE A 188 -5.38 6.78 21.19
C PHE A 188 -5.21 7.99 20.26
N ALA A 189 -6.02 8.10 19.21
CA ALA A 189 -6.05 9.29 18.36
C ALA A 189 -6.52 10.53 19.14
N ARG A 190 -7.60 10.40 19.93
CA ARG A 190 -8.07 11.47 20.83
C ARG A 190 -7.03 11.86 21.86
N GLU A 191 -6.39 10.88 22.50
CA GLU A 191 -5.36 11.12 23.50
C GLU A 191 -4.19 11.92 22.91
N LEU A 192 -3.68 11.54 21.73
CA LEU A 192 -2.63 12.33 21.09
C LEU A 192 -3.13 13.71 20.72
N ALA A 193 -4.31 13.82 20.11
CA ALA A 193 -4.86 15.09 19.69
C ALA A 193 -4.98 16.08 20.87
N GLN A 194 -5.36 15.59 22.04
CA GLN A 194 -5.37 16.36 23.29
C GLN A 194 -3.95 16.71 23.76
N HIS A 195 -3.03 15.75 23.72
CA HIS A 195 -1.64 15.93 24.14
C HIS A 195 -0.91 17.01 23.34
N VAL A 196 -1.11 17.03 22.02
CA VAL A 196 -0.46 18.00 21.10
C VAL A 196 -1.35 19.19 20.76
N HIS A 197 -2.56 19.27 21.32
CA HIS A 197 -3.53 20.33 21.02
C HIS A 197 -3.84 20.49 19.51
N SER A 198 -4.02 19.39 18.77
CA SER A 198 -4.46 19.44 17.37
C SER A 198 -5.98 19.61 17.24
N ASN A 199 -6.45 20.30 16.20
CA ASN A 199 -7.86 20.34 15.82
C ASN A 199 -8.27 19.00 15.17
N HIS A 200 -8.72 18.07 16.01
CA HIS A 200 -9.00 16.69 15.59
C HIS A 200 -10.45 16.48 15.16
N THR A 201 -10.64 15.73 14.07
CA THR A 201 -11.94 15.28 13.59
C THR A 201 -11.92 13.77 13.36
N GLU A 202 -12.93 13.08 13.89
CA GLU A 202 -13.13 11.65 13.64
C GLU A 202 -14.14 11.46 12.52
N ILE A 203 -13.73 10.75 11.47
CA ILE A 203 -14.59 10.47 10.32
C ILE A 203 -15.23 9.10 10.52
N MET A 204 -16.55 9.09 10.73
CA MET A 204 -17.32 7.87 10.91
C MET A 204 -17.92 7.45 9.56
N LEU A 205 -17.44 6.33 9.02
CA LEU A 205 -17.91 5.77 7.76
C LEU A 205 -19.13 4.86 7.97
N ASP A 206 -20.09 4.95 7.05
CA ASP A 206 -21.17 3.98 6.93
C ASP A 206 -20.76 2.81 6.03
N SER A 207 -20.82 1.60 6.56
CA SER A 207 -20.47 0.38 5.81
C SER A 207 -21.33 0.17 4.56
N ARG A 208 -22.54 0.74 4.52
CA ARG A 208 -23.42 0.67 3.35
C ARG A 208 -22.91 1.49 2.17
N GLU A 209 -22.22 2.60 2.42
CA GLU A 209 -21.62 3.43 1.35
C GLU A 209 -20.50 2.70 0.62
N LEU A 210 -19.87 1.70 1.25
CA LEU A 210 -18.81 0.90 0.61
C LEU A 210 -19.32 0.09 -0.59
N LEU A 211 -20.62 -0.21 -0.62
CA LEU A 211 -21.28 -0.94 -1.70
C LEU A 211 -21.96 -0.02 -2.72
N ASP A 212 -21.95 1.30 -2.49
CA ASP A 212 -22.55 2.26 -3.42
C ASP A 212 -21.90 2.10 -4.80
N PRO A 213 -22.68 1.87 -5.88
CA PRO A 213 -22.13 1.72 -7.22
C PRO A 213 -21.22 2.87 -7.66
N ALA A 214 -21.53 4.12 -7.29
CA ALA A 214 -20.71 5.28 -7.63
C ALA A 214 -19.37 5.27 -6.87
N VAL A 215 -19.38 4.86 -5.59
CA VAL A 215 -18.14 4.66 -4.82
C VAL A 215 -17.31 3.54 -5.43
N ARG A 216 -17.93 2.41 -5.80
CA ARG A 216 -17.22 1.28 -6.38
C ARG A 216 -16.62 1.62 -7.74
N SER A 217 -17.36 2.31 -8.61
CA SER A 217 -16.84 2.77 -9.91
C SER A 217 -15.74 3.83 -9.72
N ALA A 218 -15.83 4.72 -8.73
CA ALA A 218 -14.77 5.69 -8.44
C ALA A 218 -13.48 5.00 -7.97
N VAL A 219 -13.58 3.97 -7.12
CA VAL A 219 -12.43 3.16 -6.66
C VAL A 219 -11.80 2.43 -7.84
N LEU A 220 -12.58 1.73 -8.64
CA LEU A 220 -12.07 1.00 -9.81
C LEU A 220 -11.44 1.95 -10.82
N ALA A 221 -12.09 3.08 -11.09
CA ALA A 221 -11.53 4.13 -11.93
C ALA A 221 -10.21 4.62 -11.36
N ALA A 222 -10.06 4.80 -10.05
CA ALA A 222 -8.83 5.27 -9.44
C ALA A 222 -7.67 4.25 -9.54
N THR A 223 -7.95 2.94 -9.46
CA THR A 223 -6.92 1.90 -9.52
C THR A 223 -6.57 1.43 -10.92
N ASP A 224 -7.51 1.54 -11.88
CA ASP A 224 -7.44 0.93 -13.22
C ASP A 224 -7.26 -0.59 -13.24
N LEU A 225 -7.39 -1.22 -12.07
CA LEU A 225 -7.11 -2.63 -11.80
C LEU A 225 -8.12 -3.12 -10.78
N PRO A 226 -8.51 -4.40 -10.80
CA PRO A 226 -9.42 -4.91 -9.80
C PRO A 226 -8.68 -4.88 -8.45
N PRO A 227 -9.26 -4.29 -7.39
CA PRO A 227 -8.66 -4.29 -6.06
C PRO A 227 -8.76 -5.70 -5.44
N ALA A 228 -7.92 -6.59 -5.95
CA ALA A 228 -7.95 -8.03 -5.73
C ALA A 228 -7.64 -8.45 -4.29
N TYR A 229 -6.95 -7.60 -3.54
CA TYR A 229 -6.61 -7.75 -2.13
C TYR A 229 -7.00 -6.47 -1.36
N TRP A 230 -7.12 -6.59 -0.03
CA TRP A 230 -7.61 -5.57 0.92
C TRP A 230 -9.11 -5.24 0.91
N GLY A 231 -9.88 -5.67 -0.11
CA GLY A 231 -11.35 -5.64 -0.09
C GLY A 231 -11.94 -4.29 0.30
N ASP A 232 -12.69 -4.25 1.41
CA ASP A 232 -13.37 -3.07 1.94
C ASP A 232 -12.43 -1.91 2.36
N MET A 233 -11.13 -2.16 2.50
CA MET A 233 -10.16 -1.09 2.76
C MET A 233 -10.06 -0.09 1.60
N TRP A 234 -10.33 -0.50 0.35
CA TRP A 234 -10.28 0.41 -0.81
C TRP A 234 -11.39 1.46 -0.79
N PRO A 235 -12.69 1.08 -0.78
CA PRO A 235 -13.76 2.06 -0.71
C PRO A 235 -13.72 2.88 0.58
N SER A 236 -13.35 2.29 1.71
CA SER A 236 -13.25 3.06 2.96
C SER A 236 -12.13 4.10 2.94
N LEU A 237 -10.98 3.80 2.33
CA LEU A 237 -9.89 4.76 2.16
C LEU A 237 -10.28 5.89 1.19
N TYR A 238 -10.98 5.56 0.09
CA TYR A 238 -11.55 6.56 -0.82
C TYR A 238 -12.52 7.50 -0.09
N LEU A 239 -13.45 6.97 0.71
CA LEU A 239 -14.41 7.75 1.47
C LEU A 239 -13.73 8.63 2.53
N LEU A 240 -12.73 8.10 3.24
CA LEU A 240 -11.90 8.88 4.16
C LEU A 240 -11.27 10.09 3.45
N PHE A 241 -10.58 9.86 2.34
CA PHE A 241 -9.95 10.95 1.61
C PHE A 241 -10.95 11.93 1.00
N ARG A 242 -12.11 11.45 0.53
CA ARG A 242 -13.21 12.28 0.06
C ARG A 242 -13.69 13.24 1.16
N GLU A 243 -13.76 12.78 2.40
CA GLU A 243 -14.15 13.61 3.54
C GLU A 243 -13.04 14.59 3.94
N VAL A 244 -11.80 14.11 4.10
CA VAL A 244 -10.63 14.95 4.41
C VAL A 244 -10.47 16.08 3.39
N ARG A 245 -10.69 15.79 2.10
CA ARG A 245 -10.58 16.76 1.01
C ARG A 245 -11.51 17.97 1.17
N LYS A 246 -12.63 17.85 1.89
CA LYS A 246 -13.53 18.98 2.17
C LYS A 246 -12.86 20.04 3.05
N HIS A 247 -11.79 19.68 3.76
CA HIS A 247 -11.14 20.53 4.76
C HIS A 247 -9.71 20.92 4.39
N CYS A 248 -8.99 20.09 3.64
CA CYS A 248 -7.63 20.36 3.22
C CYS A 248 -7.30 19.81 1.83
N THR A 249 -6.20 20.28 1.25
CA THR A 249 -5.70 19.83 -0.06
C THR A 249 -4.46 18.95 0.08
N VAL A 250 -3.81 19.01 1.23
CA VAL A 250 -2.61 18.23 1.56
C VAL A 250 -2.83 17.51 2.89
N ALA A 251 -2.35 16.29 3.01
CA ALA A 251 -2.26 15.57 4.28
C ALA A 251 -0.91 14.87 4.45
N LEU A 252 -0.42 14.70 5.68
CA LEU A 252 0.72 13.83 5.98
C LEU A 252 0.25 12.49 6.54
N SER A 253 0.90 11.40 6.13
CA SER A 253 0.63 10.02 6.57
C SER A 253 1.87 9.37 7.18
N GLY A 254 1.66 8.51 8.19
CA GLY A 254 2.72 7.67 8.78
C GLY A 254 3.07 6.42 7.99
N GLU A 255 2.65 6.31 6.73
CA GLU A 255 2.92 5.17 5.85
C GLU A 255 4.42 5.01 5.54
N ALA A 256 4.86 3.79 5.23
CA ALA A 256 6.27 3.35 5.10
C ALA A 256 7.08 3.17 6.41
N ALA A 257 6.55 3.59 7.57
CA ALA A 257 7.23 3.40 8.85
C ALA A 257 7.40 1.92 9.23
N ASP A 258 6.40 1.08 8.94
CA ASP A 258 6.44 -0.34 9.27
C ASP A 258 7.51 -1.09 8.45
N GLU A 259 7.66 -0.75 7.18
CA GLU A 259 8.66 -1.33 6.28
C GLU A 259 10.08 -0.92 6.66
N LEU A 260 10.24 0.33 7.11
CA LEU A 260 11.54 0.89 7.45
C LEU A 260 12.04 0.46 8.84
N PHE A 261 11.15 0.43 9.84
CA PHE A 261 11.48 0.15 11.25
C PHE A 261 11.07 -1.25 11.72
N GLY A 262 10.58 -2.12 10.83
CA GLY A 262 10.23 -3.50 11.15
C GLY A 262 8.97 -3.61 12.04
N GLY A 263 7.90 -2.95 11.62
CA GLY A 263 6.63 -2.88 12.35
C GLY A 263 5.70 -4.08 12.22
N TYR A 264 5.81 -4.82 11.11
CA TYR A 264 4.91 -5.93 10.86
C TYR A 264 5.31 -7.18 11.64
N ARG A 265 4.30 -7.98 12.01
CA ARG A 265 4.49 -9.26 12.72
C ARG A 265 5.46 -10.22 12.03
N TRP A 266 5.58 -10.17 10.71
CA TRP A 266 6.50 -11.04 9.97
C TRP A 266 7.98 -10.69 10.16
N PHE A 267 8.33 -9.49 10.62
CA PHE A 267 9.71 -9.17 11.02
C PHE A 267 10.13 -9.90 12.30
N HIS A 268 9.15 -10.28 13.14
CA HIS A 268 9.39 -10.83 14.48
C HIS A 268 8.97 -12.29 14.61
N ASN A 269 8.38 -12.88 13.57
CA ASN A 269 7.96 -14.28 13.56
C ASN A 269 9.06 -15.15 12.92
N PRO A 270 9.72 -16.06 13.68
CA PRO A 270 10.80 -16.88 13.15
C PRO A 270 10.42 -17.72 11.92
N ARG A 271 9.16 -18.17 11.82
CA ARG A 271 8.69 -18.91 10.63
C ARG A 271 8.62 -18.03 9.40
N ALA A 272 8.22 -16.76 9.55
CA ALA A 272 8.18 -15.83 8.43
C ALA A 272 9.58 -15.33 8.06
N VAL A 273 10.42 -15.07 9.07
CA VAL A 273 11.82 -14.71 8.87
C VAL A 273 12.56 -15.83 8.16
N GLY A 274 12.38 -17.10 8.54
CA GLY A 274 13.03 -18.24 7.90
C GLY A 274 12.39 -18.74 6.59
N ALA A 275 11.33 -18.12 6.09
CA ALA A 275 10.60 -18.61 4.92
C ALA A 275 11.30 -18.30 3.59
N ASP A 276 11.23 -19.23 2.64
CA ASP A 276 11.72 -19.05 1.26
C ASP A 276 10.65 -18.39 0.35
N THR A 277 10.06 -17.29 0.83
CA THR A 277 9.05 -16.52 0.11
C THR A 277 8.93 -15.11 0.69
N PHE A 278 8.11 -14.25 0.06
CA PHE A 278 7.82 -12.92 0.60
C PHE A 278 7.18 -13.03 2.01
N PRO A 279 7.69 -12.31 3.02
CA PRO A 279 7.26 -12.49 4.42
C PRO A 279 5.75 -12.34 4.67
N TRP A 280 5.08 -11.47 3.90
CA TRP A 280 3.63 -11.24 3.96
C TRP A 280 2.79 -12.30 3.23
N LEU A 281 3.41 -13.17 2.41
CA LEU A 281 2.75 -14.27 1.67
C LEU A 281 2.92 -15.64 2.33
N THR A 282 3.50 -15.68 3.53
CA THR A 282 3.57 -16.89 4.37
C THR A 282 2.18 -17.30 4.86
N SER A 283 1.95 -18.57 5.17
CA SER A 283 0.62 -19.09 5.54
C SER A 283 -0.06 -18.38 6.72
N GLY A 284 0.71 -17.84 7.66
CA GLY A 284 0.19 -17.05 8.79
C GLY A 284 -0.30 -15.65 8.42
N SER A 285 0.28 -15.06 7.38
CA SER A 285 0.03 -13.68 6.93
C SER A 285 -0.87 -13.61 5.70
N SER A 286 -0.75 -14.56 4.78
CA SER A 286 -1.47 -14.56 3.49
C SER A 286 -2.98 -14.67 3.64
N ARG A 287 -3.48 -15.21 4.77
CA ARG A 287 -4.92 -15.25 5.07
C ARG A 287 -5.59 -13.87 5.10
N TYR A 288 -4.83 -12.80 5.31
CA TYR A 288 -5.35 -11.43 5.31
C TYR A 288 -5.36 -10.78 3.91
N PHE A 289 -4.70 -11.40 2.94
CA PHE A 289 -4.57 -10.92 1.56
C PHE A 289 -5.10 -11.92 0.54
N GLY A 290 -5.65 -13.06 0.99
CA GLY A 290 -6.12 -14.12 0.11
C GLY A 290 -7.55 -13.89 -0.37
N GLY A 291 -7.78 -14.11 -1.67
CA GLY A 291 -9.11 -14.14 -2.28
C GLY A 291 -9.35 -15.32 -3.21
N LEU A 292 -8.34 -16.17 -3.44
CA LEU A 292 -8.34 -17.12 -4.56
C LEU A 292 -9.28 -18.32 -4.43
N ARG A 293 -9.92 -18.52 -3.27
CA ARG A 293 -10.73 -19.71 -2.97
C ARG A 293 -11.91 -19.93 -3.91
N LEU A 294 -12.44 -18.89 -4.55
CA LEU A 294 -13.56 -19.02 -5.50
C LEU A 294 -13.12 -19.25 -6.94
N LEU A 295 -11.82 -19.13 -7.24
CA LEU A 295 -11.30 -19.36 -8.58
C LEU A 295 -11.32 -20.85 -8.94
N ASP A 296 -11.49 -21.12 -10.23
CA ASP A 296 -11.47 -22.47 -10.78
C ASP A 296 -10.09 -23.12 -10.61
N ALA A 297 -10.06 -24.43 -10.34
CA ALA A 297 -8.82 -25.15 -10.10
C ALA A 297 -7.92 -25.21 -11.35
N SER A 298 -8.51 -25.34 -12.54
CA SER A 298 -7.76 -25.39 -13.81
C SER A 298 -7.14 -24.02 -14.14
N LEU A 299 -7.80 -22.92 -13.75
CA LEU A 299 -7.22 -21.59 -13.85
C LEU A 299 -6.01 -21.45 -12.93
N LEU A 300 -6.15 -21.85 -11.66
CA LEU A 300 -5.06 -21.78 -10.68
C LEU A 300 -3.85 -22.63 -11.10
N GLU A 301 -4.09 -23.79 -11.71
CA GLU A 301 -3.04 -24.65 -12.27
C GLU A 301 -2.29 -23.96 -13.42
N LYS A 302 -3.01 -23.39 -14.41
CA LYS A 302 -2.39 -22.63 -15.51
C LYS A 302 -1.59 -21.43 -15.02
N LEU A 303 -2.09 -20.77 -13.98
CA LEU A 303 -1.42 -19.60 -13.42
C LEU A 303 -0.19 -19.96 -12.58
N ASP A 304 0.00 -21.17 -12.08
CA ASP A 304 1.16 -21.55 -11.24
C ASP A 304 1.65 -20.40 -10.32
N ILE A 305 0.72 -19.82 -9.55
CA ILE A 305 1.01 -18.67 -8.69
C ILE A 305 2.18 -18.98 -7.73
N PRO A 306 2.27 -20.18 -7.12
CA PRO A 306 3.43 -20.53 -6.28
C PRO A 306 4.76 -20.51 -7.04
N GLY A 307 4.82 -21.05 -8.26
CA GLY A 307 6.04 -21.03 -9.09
C GLY A 307 6.44 -19.62 -9.49
N TYR A 308 5.47 -18.80 -9.92
CA TYR A 308 5.70 -17.39 -10.24
C TYR A 308 6.22 -16.60 -9.03
N ARG A 309 5.57 -16.74 -7.87
CA ARG A 309 5.99 -16.09 -6.62
C ARG A 309 7.42 -16.49 -6.25
N ALA A 310 7.77 -17.76 -6.36
CA ALA A 310 9.11 -18.25 -6.05
C ALA A 310 10.17 -17.66 -7.01
N ALA A 311 9.84 -17.51 -8.29
CA ALA A 311 10.72 -16.88 -9.26
C ALA A 311 10.95 -15.39 -8.94
N ARG A 312 9.87 -14.62 -8.74
CA ARG A 312 9.94 -13.20 -8.39
C ARG A 312 10.64 -12.95 -7.05
N TYR A 313 10.47 -13.85 -6.08
CA TYR A 313 11.17 -13.78 -4.80
C TYR A 313 12.70 -13.95 -4.98
N ARG A 314 13.15 -14.95 -5.76
CA ARG A 314 14.58 -15.14 -6.05
C ARG A 314 15.19 -13.95 -6.79
N GLU A 315 14.48 -13.39 -7.76
CA GLU A 315 14.89 -12.18 -8.47
C GLU A 315 15.03 -11.00 -7.49
N ALA A 316 14.06 -10.80 -6.61
CA ALA A 316 14.12 -9.73 -5.62
C ALA A 316 15.29 -9.92 -4.62
N LEU A 317 15.60 -11.16 -4.21
CA LEU A 317 16.76 -11.45 -3.36
C LEU A 317 18.10 -11.18 -4.08
N ALA A 318 18.19 -11.42 -5.38
CA ALA A 318 19.39 -11.14 -6.17
C ALA A 318 19.70 -9.64 -6.27
N GLU A 319 18.71 -8.78 -6.03
CA GLU A 319 18.86 -7.32 -6.04
C GLU A 319 19.28 -6.73 -4.68
N VAL A 320 19.29 -7.54 -3.61
CA VAL A 320 19.62 -7.08 -2.25
C VAL A 320 21.11 -6.71 -2.18
N PRO A 321 21.45 -5.46 -1.77
CA PRO A 321 22.85 -5.08 -1.61
C PRO A 321 23.48 -5.85 -0.44
N THR A 322 24.74 -6.26 -0.59
CA THR A 322 25.47 -7.05 0.41
C THR A 322 26.52 -6.20 1.13
N LEU A 323 26.67 -6.41 2.43
CA LEU A 323 27.74 -5.81 3.23
C LEU A 323 28.80 -6.87 3.56
N PRO A 324 30.10 -6.65 3.28
CA PRO A 324 31.16 -7.59 3.65
C PRO A 324 31.14 -7.91 5.16
N GLY A 325 31.16 -9.20 5.51
CA GLY A 325 31.12 -9.68 6.89
C GLY A 325 29.71 -9.80 7.50
N GLU A 326 28.67 -9.29 6.83
CA GLU A 326 27.29 -9.42 7.29
C GLU A 326 26.76 -10.86 7.11
N SER A 327 26.23 -11.44 8.17
CA SER A 327 25.76 -12.83 8.19
C SER A 327 24.62 -13.04 9.19
N GLY A 328 24.06 -14.26 9.20
CA GLY A 328 23.03 -14.66 10.16
C GLY A 328 21.77 -13.77 10.11
N ILE A 329 21.30 -13.36 11.27
CA ILE A 329 20.08 -12.56 11.40
C ILE A 329 20.21 -11.18 10.75
N GLU A 330 21.37 -10.52 10.83
CA GLU A 330 21.57 -9.18 10.28
C GLU A 330 21.39 -9.19 8.75
N ARG A 331 22.04 -10.13 8.06
CA ARG A 331 21.85 -10.32 6.61
C ARG A 331 20.39 -10.63 6.28
N ARG A 332 19.77 -11.53 7.05
CA ARG A 332 18.39 -11.93 6.78
C ARG A 332 17.41 -10.77 6.96
N MET A 333 17.61 -9.92 7.96
CA MET A 333 16.77 -8.76 8.19
C MET A 333 17.02 -7.64 7.17
N ARG A 334 18.23 -7.53 6.60
CA ARG A 334 18.47 -6.69 5.42
C ARG A 334 17.66 -7.15 4.22
N GLU A 335 17.70 -8.44 3.90
CA GLU A 335 16.89 -9.02 2.81
C GLU A 335 15.39 -8.71 3.02
N ILE A 336 14.86 -9.02 4.21
CA ILE A 336 13.45 -8.76 4.54
C ILE A 336 13.11 -7.27 4.43
N THR A 337 13.94 -6.39 4.97
CA THR A 337 13.74 -4.93 4.88
C THR A 337 13.74 -4.46 3.43
N TYR A 338 14.69 -4.94 2.62
CA TYR A 338 14.76 -4.63 1.19
C TYR A 338 13.49 -5.06 0.44
N LEU A 339 12.99 -6.28 0.69
CA LEU A 339 11.75 -6.77 0.09
C LEU A 339 10.55 -5.91 0.48
N ASN A 340 10.46 -5.48 1.74
CA ASN A 340 9.38 -4.60 2.20
C ASN A 340 9.48 -3.21 1.53
N LEU A 341 10.68 -2.61 1.46
CA LEU A 341 10.90 -1.28 0.88
C LEU A 341 10.79 -1.22 -0.65
N THR A 342 10.93 -2.35 -1.35
CA THR A 342 10.93 -2.37 -2.83
C THR A 342 9.71 -3.07 -3.44
N ARG A 343 8.96 -3.85 -2.65
CA ARG A 343 7.77 -4.59 -3.12
C ARG A 343 6.53 -4.22 -2.31
N PHE A 344 6.53 -4.52 -1.01
CA PHE A 344 5.34 -4.35 -0.17
C PHE A 344 4.91 -2.88 -0.07
N VAL A 345 5.84 -1.96 0.22
CA VAL A 345 5.53 -0.53 0.34
C VAL A 345 4.98 0.05 -0.96
N GLN A 346 5.35 -0.50 -2.13
CA GLN A 346 4.83 -0.04 -3.42
C GLN A 346 3.32 -0.27 -3.52
N THR A 347 2.84 -1.40 -2.99
CA THR A 347 1.40 -1.68 -2.95
C THR A 347 0.67 -0.65 -2.09
N LEU A 348 1.25 -0.26 -0.95
CA LEU A 348 0.70 0.72 -0.03
C LEU A 348 0.70 2.14 -0.62
N LEU A 349 1.84 2.55 -1.20
CA LEU A 349 1.99 3.84 -1.85
C LEU A 349 1.03 4.00 -3.03
N ASP A 350 0.90 2.96 -3.88
CA ASP A 350 -0.07 2.96 -4.97
C ASP A 350 -1.50 3.10 -4.42
N ARG A 351 -1.88 2.30 -3.43
CA ARG A 351 -3.22 2.38 -2.83
C ARG A 351 -3.54 3.77 -2.32
N LYS A 352 -2.64 4.33 -1.51
CA LYS A 352 -2.80 5.67 -0.93
C LYS A 352 -2.85 6.74 -2.02
N ASP A 353 -1.90 6.72 -2.95
CA ASP A 353 -1.82 7.71 -4.02
C ASP A 353 -3.08 7.68 -4.90
N ARG A 354 -3.51 6.49 -5.37
CA ARG A 354 -4.70 6.35 -6.22
C ARG A 354 -5.96 6.84 -5.52
N MET A 355 -6.22 6.40 -4.29
CA MET A 355 -7.44 6.80 -3.57
C MET A 355 -7.44 8.30 -3.24
N SER A 356 -6.29 8.87 -2.87
CA SER A 356 -6.21 10.29 -2.50
C SER A 356 -6.24 11.22 -3.72
N MET A 357 -5.52 10.89 -4.79
CA MET A 357 -5.53 11.68 -6.02
C MET A 357 -6.87 11.60 -6.76
N ALA A 358 -7.64 10.53 -6.61
CA ALA A 358 -9.01 10.42 -7.14
C ALA A 358 -9.98 11.49 -6.61
N VAL A 359 -9.66 12.08 -5.46
CA VAL A 359 -10.40 13.20 -4.87
C VAL A 359 -9.58 14.50 -4.85
N GLY A 360 -8.40 14.51 -5.46
CA GLY A 360 -7.51 15.68 -5.49
C GLY A 360 -6.95 16.06 -4.12
N LEU A 361 -6.67 15.06 -3.26
CA LEU A 361 -5.96 15.22 -1.99
C LEU A 361 -4.51 14.73 -2.16
N GLU A 362 -3.53 15.58 -1.89
CA GLU A 362 -2.12 15.18 -1.91
C GLU A 362 -1.71 14.60 -0.55
N VAL A 363 -1.46 13.29 -0.47
CA VAL A 363 -0.96 12.67 0.77
C VAL A 363 0.55 12.48 0.73
N ARG A 364 1.27 13.23 1.56
CA ARG A 364 2.72 13.20 1.75
C ARG A 364 3.12 12.12 2.77
N VAL A 365 4.30 11.55 2.60
CA VAL A 365 4.78 10.38 3.37
C VAL A 365 6.20 10.63 3.91
N PRO A 366 6.34 11.24 5.10
CA PRO A 366 7.65 11.57 5.68
C PRO A 366 8.60 10.38 5.78
N PHE A 367 8.12 9.19 6.11
CA PHE A 367 8.97 8.00 6.24
C PHE A 367 9.58 7.51 4.91
N CYS A 368 9.14 8.04 3.75
CA CYS A 368 9.76 7.77 2.46
C CYS A 368 10.89 8.76 2.08
N ASP A 369 11.30 9.68 2.96
CA ASP A 369 12.45 10.53 2.66
C ASP A 369 13.72 9.69 2.52
N HIS A 370 14.36 9.80 1.37
CA HIS A 370 15.51 8.98 1.03
C HIS A 370 16.66 9.06 2.05
N ARG A 371 16.87 10.21 2.73
CA ARG A 371 17.94 10.32 3.74
C ARG A 371 17.64 9.46 4.96
N LEU A 372 16.38 9.49 5.43
CA LEU A 372 15.91 8.63 6.51
C LEU A 372 15.94 7.15 6.09
N VAL A 373 15.48 6.84 4.88
CA VAL A 373 15.47 5.48 4.34
C VAL A 373 16.90 4.92 4.21
N GLU A 374 17.83 5.67 3.62
CA GLU A 374 19.23 5.26 3.43
C GLU A 374 19.94 5.03 4.75
N TYR A 375 19.70 5.91 5.74
CA TYR A 375 20.26 5.79 7.08
C TYR A 375 19.70 4.56 7.79
N VAL A 376 18.37 4.49 7.96
CA VAL A 376 17.73 3.41 8.71
C VAL A 376 17.89 2.06 8.01
N PHE A 377 17.97 1.98 6.68
CA PHE A 377 18.26 0.73 5.97
C PHE A 377 19.59 0.09 6.42
N ASN A 378 20.58 0.91 6.80
CA ASN A 378 21.88 0.45 7.24
C ASN A 378 22.01 0.22 8.75
N VAL A 379 21.07 0.71 9.57
CA VAL A 379 21.06 0.44 11.01
C VAL A 379 20.92 -1.07 11.29
N PRO A 380 21.78 -1.67 12.15
CA PRO A 380 21.70 -3.07 12.54
C PRO A 380 20.33 -3.45 13.11
N TRP A 381 19.85 -4.64 12.81
CA TRP A 381 18.59 -5.16 13.32
C TRP A 381 18.55 -5.21 14.85
N SER A 382 19.69 -5.55 15.47
CA SER A 382 19.88 -5.48 16.92
C SER A 382 19.61 -4.09 17.52
N MET A 383 19.89 -3.00 16.79
CA MET A 383 19.54 -1.64 17.20
C MET A 383 18.09 -1.27 16.85
N LYS A 384 17.53 -1.78 15.75
CA LYS A 384 16.11 -1.54 15.40
C LYS A 384 15.13 -2.17 16.40
N SER A 385 15.56 -3.25 17.07
CA SER A 385 14.77 -4.08 17.97
C SER A 385 15.47 -4.35 19.31
N PHE A 386 16.21 -3.36 19.85
CA PHE A 386 17.11 -3.53 21.00
C PHE A 386 16.44 -4.04 22.29
N ASP A 387 15.14 -3.78 22.48
CA ASP A 387 14.32 -4.26 23.61
C ASP A 387 13.36 -5.39 23.20
N ARG A 388 13.58 -6.00 22.03
CA ARG A 388 12.76 -7.06 21.42
C ARG A 388 11.32 -6.66 21.10
N ARG A 389 11.04 -5.36 21.00
CA ARG A 389 9.76 -4.84 20.53
C ARG A 389 9.84 -4.42 19.08
N GLU A 390 8.69 -4.32 18.42
CA GLU A 390 8.63 -3.71 17.11
C GLU A 390 8.91 -2.21 17.21
N LYS A 391 9.68 -1.70 16.25
CA LYS A 391 10.00 -0.28 16.11
C LYS A 391 10.67 0.34 17.34
N SER A 392 11.50 -0.40 18.07
CA SER A 392 12.20 0.11 19.26
C SER A 392 12.98 1.38 18.95
N LEU A 393 13.66 1.43 17.80
CA LEU A 393 14.40 2.61 17.37
C LEU A 393 13.49 3.83 17.14
N LEU A 394 12.35 3.66 16.48
CA LEU A 394 11.38 4.75 16.31
C LEU A 394 10.78 5.17 17.66
N ARG A 395 10.44 4.22 18.53
CA ARG A 395 9.92 4.46 19.89
C ARG A 395 10.90 5.28 20.73
N ALA A 396 12.19 4.95 20.68
CA ALA A 396 13.23 5.71 21.34
C ALA A 396 13.39 7.10 20.72
N ALA A 397 13.38 7.18 19.38
CA ALA A 397 13.49 8.44 18.67
C ALA A 397 12.33 9.37 19.00
N VAL A 398 11.10 8.85 19.21
CA VAL A 398 9.90 9.67 19.46
C VAL A 398 9.36 9.70 20.89
N GLY A 399 10.10 9.10 21.84
CA GLY A 399 9.59 8.78 23.17
C GLY A 399 9.19 9.99 24.01
N ASP A 400 9.86 11.12 23.81
CA ASP A 400 9.63 12.38 24.51
C ASP A 400 8.39 13.16 24.00
N LEU A 401 7.91 12.85 22.79
CA LEU A 401 6.80 13.57 22.16
C LEU A 401 5.42 12.91 22.35
N LEU A 402 5.39 11.66 22.82
CA LEU A 402 4.18 10.85 22.79
C LEU A 402 3.75 10.38 24.19
N PRO A 403 2.44 10.29 24.46
CA PRO A 403 1.92 9.63 25.65
C PRO A 403 2.43 8.18 25.78
N SER A 404 2.68 7.75 27.03
CA SER A 404 3.21 6.41 27.31
C SER A 404 2.29 5.27 26.84
N SER A 405 0.97 5.50 26.81
CA SER A 405 -0.03 4.57 26.25
C SER A 405 0.22 4.27 24.77
N ILE A 406 0.58 5.27 23.96
CA ILE A 406 0.88 5.15 22.53
C ILE A 406 2.24 4.46 22.33
N LEU A 407 3.23 4.77 23.18
CA LEU A 407 4.55 4.14 23.16
C LEU A 407 4.54 2.67 23.59
N THR A 408 3.51 2.23 24.32
CA THR A 408 3.34 0.83 24.76
C THR A 408 2.38 0.05 23.87
N ARG A 409 1.54 0.74 23.09
CA ARG A 409 0.56 0.15 22.18
C ARG A 409 1.20 -0.73 21.09
N ALA A 410 0.62 -1.92 20.91
CA ALA A 410 0.94 -2.80 19.80
C ALA A 410 0.34 -2.31 18.47
N LYS A 411 1.02 -2.57 17.36
CA LYS A 411 0.56 -2.20 16.01
C LYS A 411 -0.82 -2.78 15.70
N THR A 412 -1.72 -1.92 15.22
CA THR A 412 -3.05 -2.28 14.69
C THR A 412 -3.11 -1.92 13.19
N PRO A 413 -3.67 -2.78 12.32
CA PRO A 413 -3.86 -2.49 10.89
C PRO A 413 -5.01 -1.52 10.66
N TYR A 414 -5.01 -0.85 9.49
CA TYR A 414 -6.07 0.05 9.04
C TYR A 414 -7.48 -0.55 9.25
N PRO A 415 -8.49 0.24 9.70
CA PRO A 415 -9.84 -0.25 9.96
C PRO A 415 -10.54 -0.95 8.78
N THR A 416 -11.44 -1.87 9.10
CA THR A 416 -12.28 -2.64 8.15
C THR A 416 -13.62 -2.84 8.81
N THR A 417 -14.68 -2.87 8.01
CA THR A 417 -16.03 -3.08 8.53
C THR A 417 -16.18 -4.47 9.14
N GLN A 418 -16.92 -4.51 10.25
CA GLN A 418 -17.40 -5.73 10.88
C GLN A 418 -18.92 -5.95 10.63
N ASP A 419 -19.55 -5.06 9.85
CA ASP A 419 -20.99 -5.07 9.57
C ASP A 419 -21.40 -6.28 8.73
N PRO A 420 -22.27 -7.18 9.23
CA PRO A 420 -22.74 -8.32 8.45
C PRO A 420 -23.62 -7.92 7.26
N ASP A 421 -24.21 -6.72 7.25
CA ASP A 421 -25.01 -6.25 6.12
C ASP A 421 -24.13 -5.94 4.90
N TYR A 422 -22.86 -5.55 5.11
CA TYR A 422 -21.88 -5.38 4.02
C TYR A 422 -21.64 -6.70 3.28
N GLU A 423 -21.44 -7.79 4.02
CA GLU A 423 -21.24 -9.12 3.43
C GLU A 423 -22.48 -9.61 2.68
N LEU A 424 -23.67 -9.37 3.23
CA LEU A 424 -24.92 -9.71 2.53
C LEU A 424 -25.06 -8.95 1.20
N GLY A 425 -24.64 -7.68 1.17
CA GLY A 425 -24.60 -6.91 -0.07
C GLY A 425 -23.65 -7.48 -1.11
N LEU A 426 -22.43 -7.87 -0.72
CA LEU A 426 -21.48 -8.55 -1.61
C LEU A 426 -22.06 -9.87 -2.17
N ARG A 427 -22.73 -10.65 -1.32
CA ARG A 427 -23.38 -11.89 -1.75
C ARG A 427 -24.51 -11.62 -2.74
N LYS A 428 -25.27 -10.55 -2.56
CA LYS A 428 -26.32 -10.12 -3.51
C LYS A 428 -25.72 -9.73 -4.87
N GLU A 429 -24.62 -8.98 -4.89
CA GLU A 429 -23.89 -8.68 -6.14
C GLU A 429 -23.40 -9.96 -6.81
N MET A 430 -22.78 -10.87 -6.05
CA MET A 430 -22.27 -12.14 -6.57
C MET A 430 -23.39 -13.08 -7.07
N GLN A 431 -24.57 -13.07 -6.45
CA GLN A 431 -25.76 -13.76 -6.96
C GLN A 431 -26.19 -13.21 -8.33
N GLY A 432 -26.14 -11.89 -8.51
CA GLY A 432 -26.39 -11.24 -9.80
C GLY A 432 -25.39 -11.69 -10.87
N ILE A 433 -24.08 -11.69 -10.54
CA ILE A 433 -23.01 -12.18 -11.42
C ILE A 433 -23.23 -13.65 -11.81
N LEU A 434 -23.65 -14.50 -10.87
CA LEU A 434 -23.90 -15.91 -11.15
C LEU A 434 -25.15 -16.14 -12.01
N ALA A 435 -26.15 -15.27 -11.90
CA ALA A 435 -27.38 -15.33 -12.70
C ALA A 435 -27.15 -14.84 -14.14
N ASP A 436 -26.21 -13.91 -14.33
CA ASP A 436 -25.76 -13.44 -15.64
C ASP A 436 -24.90 -14.52 -16.33
N GLN A 437 -25.27 -14.92 -17.54
CA GLN A 437 -24.54 -15.91 -18.33
C GLN A 437 -23.36 -15.28 -19.07
N ASP A 438 -23.41 -13.97 -19.31
CA ASP A 438 -22.42 -13.21 -20.06
C ASP A 438 -21.39 -12.54 -19.14
N ALA A 439 -21.53 -12.69 -17.82
CA ALA A 439 -20.59 -12.14 -16.84
C ALA A 439 -19.15 -12.65 -17.10
N PRO A 440 -18.19 -11.77 -17.42
CA PRO A 440 -16.86 -12.18 -17.90
C PRO A 440 -16.01 -12.85 -16.82
N VAL A 441 -16.31 -12.66 -15.53
CA VAL A 441 -15.58 -13.36 -14.46
C VAL A 441 -15.99 -14.83 -14.36
N ARG A 442 -17.20 -15.19 -14.82
CA ARG A 442 -17.82 -16.49 -14.53
C ARG A 442 -16.97 -17.69 -15.01
N PRO A 443 -16.31 -17.67 -16.18
CA PRO A 443 -15.40 -18.74 -16.60
C PRO A 443 -14.16 -18.91 -15.70
N LEU A 444 -13.84 -17.93 -14.86
CA LEU A 444 -12.70 -17.94 -13.94
C LEU A 444 -13.06 -18.54 -12.58
N LEU A 445 -14.35 -18.79 -12.32
CA LEU A 445 -14.87 -19.20 -11.01
C LEU A 445 -15.28 -20.66 -10.95
N ASP A 446 -15.09 -21.27 -9.78
CA ASP A 446 -15.71 -22.54 -9.43
C ASP A 446 -17.14 -22.30 -8.94
N THR A 447 -18.12 -22.69 -9.75
CA THR A 447 -19.55 -22.43 -9.48
C THR A 447 -20.04 -23.06 -8.18
N GLU A 448 -19.56 -24.25 -7.81
CA GLU A 448 -19.97 -24.92 -6.57
C GLU A 448 -19.39 -24.25 -5.33
N LYS A 449 -18.12 -23.79 -5.42
CA LYS A 449 -17.53 -22.99 -4.35
C LYS A 449 -18.26 -21.67 -4.16
N VAL A 450 -18.68 -21.01 -5.26
CA VAL A 450 -19.49 -19.78 -5.20
C VAL A 450 -20.83 -20.06 -4.52
N ARG A 451 -21.57 -21.09 -4.94
CA ARG A 451 -22.85 -21.48 -4.32
C ARG A 451 -22.70 -21.75 -2.82
N THR A 452 -21.66 -22.49 -2.44
CA THR A 452 -21.33 -22.78 -1.04
C THR A 452 -21.07 -21.49 -0.25
N ALA A 453 -20.30 -20.55 -0.80
CA ALA A 453 -20.01 -19.28 -0.15
C ALA A 453 -21.27 -18.43 0.04
N LEU A 454 -22.16 -18.40 -0.96
CA LEU A 454 -23.44 -17.68 -0.90
C LEU A 454 -24.41 -18.26 0.14
N ALA A 455 -24.39 -19.58 0.33
CA ALA A 455 -25.27 -20.31 1.25
C ALA A 455 -24.82 -20.28 2.73
N ARG A 456 -23.65 -19.73 3.05
CA ARG A 456 -23.17 -19.65 4.44
C ARG A 456 -24.19 -18.91 5.33
N PRO A 457 -24.41 -19.32 6.58
CA PRO A 457 -25.26 -18.55 7.50
C PRO A 457 -24.74 -17.11 7.69
N LYS A 458 -25.66 -16.18 8.03
CA LYS A 458 -25.28 -14.83 8.47
C LYS A 458 -24.61 -14.96 9.84
N GLU A 459 -23.35 -14.53 9.96
CA GLU A 459 -22.65 -14.43 11.24
C GLU A 459 -22.96 -13.06 11.89
N ALA A 460 -22.78 -12.95 13.22
CA ALA A 460 -22.98 -11.69 13.93
C ALA A 460 -21.97 -10.60 13.54
N VAL A 461 -20.75 -11.03 13.18
CA VAL A 461 -19.64 -10.18 12.75
C VAL A 461 -19.14 -10.66 11.40
N SER A 462 -19.06 -9.78 10.41
CA SER A 462 -18.39 -10.11 9.15
C SER A 462 -16.91 -9.81 9.24
N ARG A 463 -16.05 -10.81 9.02
CA ARG A 463 -14.59 -10.65 9.08
C ARG A 463 -14.03 -10.47 7.67
N SER A 464 -13.05 -9.58 7.49
CA SER A 464 -12.47 -9.29 6.16
C SER A 464 -12.00 -10.55 5.42
N TYR A 465 -11.35 -11.48 6.11
CA TYR A 465 -10.86 -12.73 5.53
C TYR A 465 -11.96 -13.77 5.22
N SER A 466 -13.18 -13.64 5.75
CA SER A 466 -14.30 -14.53 5.40
C SER A 466 -14.93 -14.16 4.05
N ARG A 467 -14.82 -12.89 3.66
CA ARG A 467 -15.42 -12.31 2.44
C ARG A 467 -14.42 -11.95 1.34
N GLY A 468 -13.10 -12.06 1.60
CA GLY A 468 -12.06 -11.68 0.63
C GLY A 468 -12.18 -12.31 -0.75
N SER A 469 -12.67 -13.56 -0.85
CA SER A 469 -12.91 -14.18 -2.16
C SER A 469 -14.12 -13.63 -2.91
N LEU A 470 -15.17 -13.22 -2.19
CA LEU A 470 -16.33 -12.57 -2.80
C LEU A 470 -15.95 -11.18 -3.33
N GLU A 471 -15.18 -10.42 -2.54
CA GLU A 471 -14.62 -9.14 -2.95
C GLU A 471 -13.84 -9.28 -4.25
N LEU A 472 -12.87 -10.20 -4.29
CA LEU A 472 -12.07 -10.45 -5.48
C LEU A 472 -12.94 -10.73 -6.71
N ALA A 473 -13.90 -11.65 -6.61
CA ALA A 473 -14.74 -12.05 -7.74
C ALA A 473 -15.60 -10.88 -8.25
N VAL A 474 -16.21 -10.11 -7.35
CA VAL A 474 -17.03 -8.94 -7.72
C VAL A 474 -16.16 -7.85 -8.39
N TRP A 475 -14.99 -7.57 -7.83
CA TRP A 475 -14.07 -6.58 -8.40
C TRP A 475 -13.51 -7.01 -9.75
N LEU A 476 -13.15 -8.29 -9.88
CA LEU A 476 -12.65 -8.85 -11.13
C LEU A 476 -13.73 -8.76 -12.22
N ASN A 477 -15.00 -9.06 -11.92
CA ASN A 477 -16.09 -8.88 -12.88
C ASN A 477 -16.23 -7.42 -13.34
N ARG A 478 -16.28 -6.48 -12.40
CA ARG A 478 -16.41 -5.05 -12.71
C ARG A 478 -15.27 -4.57 -13.60
N TRP A 479 -14.03 -4.94 -13.28
CA TRP A 479 -12.87 -4.57 -14.08
C TRP A 479 -12.90 -5.17 -15.49
N LEU A 480 -13.17 -6.48 -15.61
CA LEU A 480 -13.27 -7.14 -16.92
C LEU A 480 -14.35 -6.49 -17.80
N THR A 481 -15.49 -6.09 -17.22
CA THR A 481 -16.58 -5.43 -17.92
C THR A 481 -16.28 -3.97 -18.25
N GLU A 482 -15.89 -3.15 -17.27
CA GLU A 482 -15.75 -1.69 -17.45
C GLU A 482 -14.53 -1.29 -18.29
N TYR A 483 -13.48 -2.12 -18.29
CA TYR A 483 -12.26 -1.89 -19.07
C TYR A 483 -12.15 -2.76 -20.32
N ASP A 484 -13.19 -3.55 -20.66
CA ASP A 484 -13.21 -4.47 -21.80
C ASP A 484 -11.93 -5.31 -21.91
N VAL A 485 -11.58 -5.96 -20.79
CA VAL A 485 -10.28 -6.64 -20.67
C VAL A 485 -10.34 -8.02 -21.30
N SER A 486 -9.44 -8.25 -22.26
CA SER A 486 -9.19 -9.56 -22.83
C SER A 486 -8.09 -10.30 -22.06
N LEU A 487 -8.35 -11.56 -21.69
CA LEU A 487 -7.39 -12.40 -20.97
C LEU A 487 -6.69 -13.37 -21.93
N THR A 488 -5.37 -13.51 -21.80
CA THR A 488 -4.55 -14.49 -22.54
C THR A 488 -3.78 -15.33 -21.53
N ILE A 489 -4.40 -16.45 -21.12
CA ILE A 489 -3.99 -17.31 -19.99
C ILE A 489 -3.38 -18.61 -20.48
#